data_AF-A0AAV2AIC8-F1
#
_entry.id   AF-A0AAV2AIC8-F1
#
_cell.length_a   1.000
_cell.length_b   1.000
_cell.length_c   1.000
_cell.angle_alpha   90.00
_cell.angle_beta   90.00
_cell.angle_gamma   90.00
#
_symmetry.space_group_name_H-M   'P 1'
#
loop_
_entity.id
_entity.type
_entity.pdbx_description
1 polymer ?
#
loop_
_entity_poly.entity_id
_entity_poly.type
_entity_poly.pdbx_seq_one_letter_code
_entity_poly.pdbx_strand_id
1 'polypeptide(L)'
;MLKFPAMYKSSQSSEFFNVHVFWVWIFDSIAHSVLLFWLTYLSVDNDIVWSNGRDGGYLVFGNMVYTFVVVTVCLKAGLEMNAWTWLTHLAIWGSIASWFIFLWGYSNFWPTLPIAADMVGMDHMLLSSAVFWMGLVIIPFIALVGDFTFKVIRRTACKSLAEAVRESEIANTDPANVIVLATKQR
;
A
#
# COMPACT_ATOMS: atom_id res chain seq x y z
N MET A 1 16.26 -4.44 22.54
CA MET A 1 16.20 -3.10 23.20
C MET A 1 16.90 -3.12 24.57
N LEU A 2 16.45 -3.90 25.56
CA LEU A 2 17.06 -3.93 26.91
C LEU A 2 18.55 -4.31 26.91
N LYS A 3 18.96 -5.25 26.06
CA LYS A 3 20.35 -5.70 25.93
C LYS A 3 21.28 -4.64 25.32
N PHE A 4 20.75 -3.70 24.54
CA PHE A 4 21.53 -2.69 23.82
C PHE A 4 20.82 -1.32 23.83
N PRO A 5 21.04 -0.51 24.89
CA PRO A 5 20.39 0.80 25.06
C PRO A 5 20.73 1.81 23.96
N ALA A 6 21.89 1.68 23.31
CA ALA A 6 22.35 2.57 22.24
C ALA A 6 21.36 2.66 21.05
N MET A 7 20.52 1.64 20.84
CA MET A 7 19.47 1.65 19.82
C MET A 7 18.35 2.67 20.11
N TYR A 8 18.23 3.16 21.35
CA TYR A 8 17.22 4.15 21.71
C TYR A 8 17.58 5.57 21.22
N LYS A 9 18.87 5.81 20.94
CA LYS A 9 19.37 7.14 20.54
C LYS A 9 18.71 7.65 19.26
N SER A 10 18.44 6.79 18.29
CA SER A 10 17.76 7.15 17.03
C SER A 10 16.31 7.60 17.23
N SER A 11 15.64 7.10 18.27
CA SER A 11 14.31 7.59 18.65
C SER A 11 14.38 8.95 19.33
N GLN A 12 15.39 9.18 20.17
CA GLN A 12 15.58 10.45 20.88
C GLN A 12 16.04 11.59 19.95
N SER A 13 16.78 11.27 18.89
CA SER A 13 17.22 12.24 17.88
C SER A 13 16.15 12.62 16.86
N SER A 14 14.91 12.14 17.02
CA SER A 14 13.78 12.40 16.12
C SER A 14 14.08 12.06 14.65
N GLU A 15 14.93 11.07 14.41
CA GLU A 15 15.34 10.68 13.05
C GLU A 15 14.17 10.12 12.24
N PHE A 16 13.21 9.46 12.89
CA PHE A 16 12.03 8.87 12.24
C PHE A 16 10.83 9.82 12.16
N PHE A 17 10.74 10.80 13.04
CA PHE A 17 9.61 11.73 13.13
C PHE A 17 10.12 13.17 13.09
N ASN A 18 10.24 13.70 11.88
CA ASN A 18 10.64 15.08 11.63
C ASN A 18 9.86 15.67 10.45
N VAL A 19 9.85 17.00 10.34
CA VAL A 19 9.09 17.73 9.31
C VAL A 19 9.55 17.36 7.89
N HIS A 20 10.83 17.09 7.70
CA HIS A 20 11.35 16.67 6.41
C HIS A 20 10.79 15.31 5.97
N VAL A 21 10.81 14.31 6.86
CA VAL A 21 10.22 12.99 6.64
C VAL A 21 8.72 13.12 6.37
N PHE A 22 8.01 13.98 7.10
CA PHE A 22 6.60 14.26 6.84
C PHE A 22 6.36 14.73 5.39
N TRP A 23 7.12 15.72 4.91
CA TRP A 23 6.99 16.19 3.54
C TRP A 23 7.35 15.12 2.50
N VAL A 24 8.36 14.29 2.76
CA VAL A 24 8.69 13.15 1.89
C VAL A 24 7.48 12.22 1.72
N TRP A 25 6.78 11.88 2.81
CA TRP A 25 5.56 11.07 2.76
C TRP A 25 4.42 11.74 2.00
N ILE A 26 4.28 13.06 2.11
CA ILE A 26 3.26 13.82 1.37
C ILE A 26 3.55 13.77 -0.14
N PHE A 27 4.78 14.05 -0.57
CA PHE A 27 5.14 14.00 -1.98
C PHE A 27 5.00 12.59 -2.56
N ASP A 28 5.40 11.57 -1.79
CA ASP A 28 5.20 10.17 -2.16
C ASP A 28 3.71 9.81 -2.32
N SER A 29 2.85 10.30 -1.43
CA SER A 29 1.40 10.09 -1.52
C SER A 29 0.77 10.79 -2.74
N ILE A 30 1.25 12.00 -3.09
CA ILE A 30 0.83 12.72 -4.29
C ILE A 30 1.26 11.96 -5.54
N ALA A 31 2.52 11.50 -5.58
CA ALA A 31 3.05 10.72 -6.69
C ALA A 31 2.24 9.42 -6.91
N HIS A 32 1.93 8.69 -5.83
CA HIS A 32 1.05 7.52 -5.88
C HIS A 32 -0.35 7.85 -6.40
N SER A 33 -0.95 8.95 -5.94
CA SER A 33 -2.29 9.36 -6.39
C SER A 33 -2.32 9.66 -7.89
N VAL A 34 -1.32 10.39 -8.39
CA VAL A 34 -1.17 10.69 -9.82
C VAL A 34 -0.96 9.40 -10.61
N LEU A 35 -0.07 8.53 -10.15
CA LEU A 35 0.26 7.28 -10.83
C LEU A 35 -0.96 6.34 -10.90
N LEU A 36 -1.68 6.14 -9.80
CA LEU A 36 -2.88 5.29 -9.77
C LEU A 36 -3.98 5.83 -10.68
N PHE A 37 -4.21 7.14 -10.69
CA PHE A 37 -5.20 7.75 -11.57
C PHE A 37 -4.84 7.54 -13.04
N TRP A 38 -3.62 7.91 -13.45
CA TRP A 38 -3.20 7.81 -14.85
C TRP A 38 -3.08 6.38 -15.35
N LEU A 39 -2.60 5.44 -14.53
CA LEU A 39 -2.56 4.02 -14.92
C LEU A 39 -3.96 3.44 -15.11
N THR A 40 -4.92 3.84 -14.28
CA THR A 40 -6.32 3.41 -14.43
C THR A 40 -6.96 4.07 -15.65
N TYR A 41 -6.63 5.33 -15.94
CA TYR A 41 -7.10 6.01 -17.13
C TYR A 41 -6.60 5.31 -18.40
N LEU A 42 -5.30 5.00 -18.45
CA LEU A 42 -4.69 4.28 -19.58
C LEU A 42 -5.23 2.86 -19.75
N SER A 43 -5.66 2.19 -18.68
CA SER A 43 -6.25 0.85 -18.79
C SER A 43 -7.67 0.86 -19.37
N VAL A 44 -8.35 2.02 -19.34
CA VAL A 44 -9.73 2.21 -19.80
C VAL A 44 -9.81 3.17 -21.01
N ASP A 45 -8.67 3.52 -21.63
CA ASP A 45 -8.55 4.57 -22.67
C ASP A 45 -9.46 4.36 -23.91
N ASN A 46 -9.89 3.13 -24.18
CA ASN A 46 -10.80 2.82 -25.29
C ASN A 46 -12.29 2.83 -24.90
N ASP A 47 -12.65 3.21 -23.67
CA ASP A 47 -13.98 3.21 -23.03
C ASP A 47 -14.75 1.87 -23.03
N ILE A 48 -14.28 0.88 -23.80
CA ILE A 48 -14.85 -0.46 -23.93
C ILE A 48 -14.16 -1.39 -22.93
N VAL A 49 -14.80 -1.57 -21.79
CA VAL A 49 -14.26 -2.36 -20.68
C VAL A 49 -14.74 -3.81 -20.68
N TRP A 50 -15.77 -4.11 -21.48
CA TRP A 50 -16.33 -5.45 -21.67
C TRP A 50 -16.31 -5.87 -23.13
N SER A 51 -16.20 -7.17 -23.36
CA SER A 51 -16.27 -7.79 -24.70
C SER A 51 -17.61 -7.59 -25.41
N ASN A 52 -18.64 -7.13 -24.69
CA ASN A 52 -19.96 -6.81 -25.22
C ASN A 52 -20.08 -5.38 -25.80
N GLY A 53 -18.99 -4.59 -25.78
CA GLY A 53 -18.95 -3.25 -26.36
C GLY A 53 -19.62 -2.15 -25.53
N ARG A 54 -20.04 -2.44 -24.29
CA ARG A 54 -20.67 -1.44 -23.41
C ARG A 54 -19.62 -0.55 -22.75
N ASP A 55 -20.00 0.70 -22.51
CA ASP A 55 -19.24 1.67 -21.71
C ASP A 55 -19.62 1.60 -20.23
N GLY A 56 -18.66 1.87 -19.35
CA GLY A 56 -18.87 1.86 -17.89
C GLY A 56 -19.23 3.22 -17.32
N GLY A 57 -19.07 4.28 -18.13
CA GLY A 57 -19.18 5.66 -17.67
C GLY A 57 -18.18 6.02 -16.56
N TYR A 58 -18.34 7.23 -16.02
CA TYR A 58 -17.43 7.78 -15.00
C TYR A 58 -17.52 7.05 -13.66
N LEU A 59 -18.67 6.45 -13.33
CA LEU A 59 -18.89 5.77 -12.06
C LEU A 59 -18.12 4.46 -11.96
N VAL A 60 -18.09 3.67 -13.04
CA VAL A 60 -17.27 2.46 -13.09
C VAL A 60 -15.80 2.83 -13.01
N PHE A 61 -15.36 3.83 -13.80
CA PHE A 61 -13.99 4.32 -13.74
C PHE A 61 -13.60 4.76 -12.31
N GLY A 62 -14.46 5.56 -11.65
CA GLY A 62 -14.23 6.01 -10.28
C GLY A 62 -14.10 4.86 -9.28
N ASN A 63 -14.94 3.82 -9.41
CA ASN A 63 -14.87 2.65 -8.53
C ASN A 63 -13.65 1.76 -8.82
N MET A 64 -13.20 1.69 -10.08
CA MET A 64 -11.93 1.04 -10.42
C MET A 64 -10.76 1.75 -9.74
N VAL A 65 -10.65 3.07 -9.93
CA VAL A 65 -9.61 3.89 -9.29
C VAL A 65 -9.65 3.71 -7.77
N TYR A 66 -10.83 3.82 -7.17
CA TYR A 66 -10.97 3.69 -5.71
C TYR A 66 -10.54 2.31 -5.21
N THR A 67 -10.93 1.23 -5.91
CA THR A 67 -10.52 -0.12 -5.55
C THR A 67 -9.01 -0.29 -5.63
N PHE A 68 -8.37 0.21 -6.68
CA PHE A 68 -6.92 0.13 -6.83
C PHE A 68 -6.20 0.97 -5.78
N VAL A 69 -6.74 2.12 -5.39
CA VAL A 69 -6.24 2.93 -4.26
C VAL A 69 -6.31 2.14 -2.96
N VAL A 70 -7.46 1.58 -2.60
CA VAL A 70 -7.64 0.79 -1.35
C VAL A 70 -6.62 -0.35 -1.28
N VAL A 71 -6.49 -1.13 -2.35
CA VAL A 71 -5.54 -2.25 -2.39
C VAL A 71 -4.11 -1.75 -2.27
N THR A 72 -3.75 -0.70 -3.01
CA THR A 72 -2.38 -0.14 -2.99
C THR A 72 -2.01 0.38 -1.61
N VAL A 73 -2.89 1.14 -0.93
CA VAL A 73 -2.59 1.70 0.40
C VAL A 73 -2.52 0.61 1.47
N CYS A 74 -3.38 -0.42 1.40
CA CYS A 74 -3.31 -1.56 2.32
C CYS A 74 -2.01 -2.35 2.15
N LEU A 75 -1.58 -2.59 0.91
CA LEU A 75 -0.32 -3.26 0.62
C LEU A 75 0.89 -2.39 0.99
N LYS A 76 0.84 -1.07 0.74
CA LYS A 76 1.87 -0.11 1.17
C LYS A 76 2.03 -0.11 2.68
N ALA A 77 0.93 -0.14 3.43
CA ALA A 77 0.97 -0.28 4.88
C ALA A 77 1.65 -1.59 5.32
N GLY A 78 1.36 -2.70 4.64
CA GLY A 78 2.05 -3.98 4.86
C GLY A 78 3.55 -3.94 4.56
N LEU A 79 3.95 -3.21 3.50
CA LEU A 79 5.34 -3.00 3.10
C LEU A 79 6.10 -2.14 4.12
N GLU A 80 5.43 -1.18 4.76
CA GLU A 80 6.00 -0.32 5.80
C GLU A 80 6.08 -0.96 7.18
N MET A 81 5.30 -2.02 7.42
CA MET A 81 5.29 -2.74 8.68
C MET A 81 6.60 -3.51 8.91
N ASN A 82 7.22 -3.33 10.08
CA ASN A 82 8.44 -4.07 10.46
C ASN A 82 8.14 -5.43 11.12
N ALA A 83 6.92 -5.66 11.60
CA ALA A 83 6.49 -6.89 12.24
C ALA A 83 5.12 -7.34 11.70
N TRP A 84 5.09 -8.54 11.13
CA TRP A 84 3.88 -9.16 10.59
C TRP A 84 3.23 -10.04 11.65
N THR A 85 2.29 -9.47 12.40
CA THR A 85 1.49 -10.20 13.40
C THR A 85 0.14 -10.61 12.82
N TRP A 86 -0.58 -11.51 13.48
CA TRP A 86 -1.93 -11.92 13.06
C TRP A 86 -2.89 -10.72 12.96
N LEU A 87 -2.76 -9.73 13.87
CA LEU A 87 -3.55 -8.50 13.86
C LEU A 87 -3.26 -7.66 12.61
N THR A 88 -2.01 -7.58 12.19
CA THR A 88 -1.65 -6.82 10.97
C THR A 88 -2.20 -7.47 9.71
N HIS A 89 -2.23 -8.81 9.66
CA HIS A 89 -2.88 -9.52 8.56
C HIS A 89 -4.38 -9.26 8.55
N LEU A 90 -5.04 -9.37 9.71
CA LEU A 90 -6.46 -9.08 9.82
C LEU A 90 -6.79 -7.65 9.41
N ALA A 91 -5.95 -6.67 9.78
CA ALA A 91 -6.15 -5.29 9.38
C ALA A 91 -6.04 -5.11 7.85
N ILE A 92 -4.96 -5.61 7.22
CA ILE A 92 -4.72 -5.42 5.78
C ILE A 92 -5.79 -6.14 4.95
N TRP A 93 -5.96 -7.44 5.18
CA TRP A 93 -6.91 -8.25 4.40
C TRP A 93 -8.36 -7.93 4.77
N GLY A 94 -8.63 -7.61 6.03
CA GLY A 94 -9.94 -7.15 6.48
C GLY A 94 -10.34 -5.83 5.87
N SER A 95 -9.41 -4.87 5.73
CA SER A 95 -9.69 -3.61 5.01
C SER A 95 -10.04 -3.86 3.54
N ILE A 96 -9.26 -4.68 2.84
CA ILE A 96 -9.56 -5.03 1.43
C ILE A 96 -10.92 -5.74 1.33
N ALA A 97 -11.18 -6.75 2.17
CA ALA A 97 -12.44 -7.47 2.17
C ALA A 97 -13.63 -6.57 2.51
N SER A 98 -13.47 -5.67 3.48
CA SER A 98 -14.51 -4.72 3.88
C SER A 98 -14.92 -3.79 2.73
N TRP A 99 -13.97 -3.39 1.87
CA TRP A 99 -14.27 -2.61 0.67
C TRP A 99 -15.14 -3.40 -0.33
N PHE A 100 -14.82 -4.66 -0.61
CA PHE A 100 -15.65 -5.49 -1.50
C PHE A 100 -17.04 -5.78 -0.92
N ILE A 101 -17.13 -6.01 0.39
CA ILE A 101 -18.42 -6.17 1.09
C ILE A 101 -19.24 -4.89 0.98
N PHE A 102 -18.61 -3.73 1.17
CA PHE A 102 -19.25 -2.43 1.00
C PHE A 102 -19.73 -2.22 -0.43
N LEU A 103 -18.90 -2.51 -1.44
CA LEU A 103 -19.28 -2.38 -2.85
C LEU A 103 -20.49 -3.24 -3.19
N TRP A 104 -20.49 -4.51 -2.75
CA TRP A 104 -21.62 -5.43 -2.95
C TRP A 104 -22.89 -4.94 -2.24
N GLY A 105 -22.81 -4.57 -0.96
CA GLY A 105 -23.95 -4.07 -0.21
C GLY A 105 -24.52 -2.77 -0.77
N TYR A 106 -23.66 -1.80 -1.06
CA TYR A 106 -24.04 -0.47 -1.54
C TYR A 106 -24.69 -0.53 -2.94
N SER A 107 -24.24 -1.44 -3.80
CA SER A 107 -24.81 -1.63 -5.14
C SER A 107 -26.19 -2.31 -5.14
N ASN A 108 -26.58 -2.95 -4.03
CA ASN A 108 -27.83 -3.72 -3.90
C ASN A 108 -28.86 -3.09 -2.94
N PHE A 109 -28.57 -1.92 -2.36
CA PHE A 109 -29.51 -1.25 -1.46
C PHE A 109 -30.78 -0.76 -2.17
N TRP A 110 -30.66 -0.28 -3.41
CA TRP A 110 -31.82 0.10 -4.20
C TRP A 110 -32.53 -1.13 -4.79
N PRO A 111 -33.88 -1.22 -4.76
CA PRO A 111 -34.84 -0.22 -4.30
C PRO A 111 -35.28 -0.38 -2.83
N THR A 112 -34.71 -1.34 -2.08
CA THR A 112 -35.14 -1.65 -0.70
C THR A 112 -34.92 -0.50 0.28
N LEU A 113 -33.84 0.26 0.09
CA LEU A 113 -33.56 1.54 0.75
C LEU A 113 -33.35 2.58 -0.37
N PRO A 114 -33.97 3.77 -0.30
CA PRO A 114 -33.86 4.80 -1.34
C PRO A 114 -32.52 5.54 -1.27
N ILE A 115 -31.41 4.81 -1.35
CA ILE A 115 -30.03 5.28 -1.28
C ILE A 115 -29.26 4.64 -2.45
N ALA A 116 -28.31 5.36 -3.04
CA ALA A 116 -27.39 4.84 -4.06
C ALA A 116 -28.05 4.34 -5.37
N ALA A 117 -29.06 5.07 -5.86
CA ALA A 117 -29.74 4.73 -7.12
C ALA A 117 -28.82 4.74 -8.36
N ASP A 118 -27.69 5.44 -8.29
CA ASP A 118 -26.65 5.53 -9.30
C ASP A 118 -25.63 4.38 -9.24
N MET A 119 -25.59 3.61 -8.14
CA MET A 119 -24.64 2.51 -7.93
C MET A 119 -25.25 1.13 -8.24
N VAL A 120 -26.48 1.09 -8.75
CA VAL A 120 -27.22 -0.15 -8.96
C VAL A 120 -26.53 -1.05 -9.96
N GLY A 121 -26.17 -2.26 -9.52
CA GLY A 121 -25.51 -3.27 -10.35
C GLY A 121 -24.04 -2.98 -10.67
N MET A 122 -23.42 -1.98 -10.02
CA MET A 122 -22.01 -1.67 -10.24
C MET A 122 -21.07 -2.76 -9.77
N ASP A 123 -21.41 -3.48 -8.71
CA ASP A 123 -20.72 -4.68 -8.26
C ASP A 123 -20.60 -5.71 -9.41
N HIS A 124 -21.70 -6.00 -10.11
CA HIS A 124 -21.68 -6.94 -11.22
C HIS A 124 -20.91 -6.38 -12.42
N MET A 125 -21.04 -5.08 -12.72
CA MET A 125 -20.28 -4.44 -13.79
C MET A 125 -18.77 -4.57 -13.53
N LEU A 126 -18.28 -4.07 -12.39
CA LEU A 126 -16.85 -4.10 -12.04
C LEU A 126 -16.29 -5.52 -12.02
N LEU A 127 -16.93 -6.43 -11.30
CA LEU A 127 -16.42 -7.80 -11.10
C LEU A 127 -16.50 -8.66 -12.36
N SER A 128 -17.35 -8.31 -13.34
CA SER A 128 -17.40 -9.01 -14.64
C SER A 128 -16.36 -8.52 -15.66
N SER A 129 -15.68 -7.40 -15.39
CA SER A 129 -14.66 -6.89 -16.30
C SER A 129 -13.32 -7.60 -16.12
N ALA A 130 -12.77 -8.15 -17.21
CA ALA A 130 -11.41 -8.69 -17.21
C ALA A 130 -10.34 -7.60 -17.02
N VAL A 131 -10.58 -6.40 -17.56
CA VAL A 131 -9.68 -5.24 -17.42
C VAL A 131 -9.56 -4.84 -15.94
N PHE A 132 -10.67 -4.88 -15.21
CA PHE A 132 -10.66 -4.64 -13.76
C PHE A 132 -9.75 -5.62 -13.02
N TRP A 133 -9.87 -6.93 -13.26
CA TRP A 133 -9.04 -7.93 -12.59
C TRP A 133 -7.56 -7.83 -12.96
N MET A 134 -7.24 -7.55 -14.22
CA MET A 134 -5.85 -7.31 -14.64
C MET A 134 -5.30 -6.04 -13.98
N GLY A 135 -6.09 -4.95 -13.98
CA GLY A 135 -5.74 -3.70 -13.32
C GLY A 135 -5.52 -3.86 -11.82
N LEU A 136 -6.35 -4.68 -11.16
CA LEU A 136 -6.27 -4.95 -9.72
C LEU A 136 -4.93 -5.55 -9.29
N VAL A 137 -4.27 -6.30 -10.18
CA VAL A 137 -2.95 -6.88 -9.93
C VAL A 137 -1.84 -5.95 -10.42
N ILE A 138 -1.94 -5.49 -11.67
CA ILE A 138 -0.86 -4.77 -12.35
C ILE A 138 -0.67 -3.37 -11.77
N ILE A 139 -1.75 -2.63 -11.51
CA ILE A 139 -1.66 -1.22 -11.12
C ILE A 139 -1.06 -1.08 -9.70
N PRO A 140 -1.54 -1.80 -8.67
CA PRO A 140 -0.89 -1.78 -7.36
C PRO A 140 0.55 -2.31 -7.40
N PHE A 141 0.83 -3.31 -8.24
CA PHE A 141 2.18 -3.84 -8.40
C PHE A 141 3.14 -2.75 -8.93
N ILE A 142 2.79 -2.08 -10.03
CA ILE A 142 3.62 -1.01 -10.60
C ILE A 142 3.81 0.13 -9.60
N ALA A 143 2.75 0.54 -8.90
CA ALA A 143 2.82 1.60 -7.90
C ALA A 143 3.83 1.26 -6.78
N LEU A 144 3.79 0.03 -6.27
CA LEU A 144 4.59 -0.38 -5.11
C LEU A 144 6.01 -0.85 -5.46
N VAL A 145 6.27 -1.24 -6.71
CA VAL A 145 7.62 -1.67 -7.14
C VAL A 145 8.65 -0.56 -6.95
N GLY A 146 8.27 0.70 -7.19
CA GLY A 146 9.14 1.85 -6.95
C GLY A 146 9.55 1.96 -5.48
N ASP A 147 8.57 1.93 -4.58
CA ASP A 147 8.80 1.96 -3.13
C ASP A 147 9.62 0.79 -2.64
N PHE A 148 9.28 -0.42 -3.10
CA PHE A 148 9.96 -1.63 -2.73
C PHE A 148 11.44 -1.55 -3.13
N THR A 149 11.71 -1.13 -4.36
CA THR A 149 13.07 -0.99 -4.90
C THR A 149 13.85 0.06 -4.11
N PHE A 150 13.26 1.25 -3.89
CA PHE A 150 13.89 2.31 -3.10
C PHE A 150 14.21 1.85 -1.68
N LYS A 151 13.27 1.14 -1.04
CA LYS A 151 13.43 0.61 0.31
C LYS A 151 14.51 -0.45 0.39
N VAL A 152 14.58 -1.36 -0.57
CA VAL A 152 15.64 -2.38 -0.66
C VAL A 152 16.99 -1.71 -0.85
N ILE A 153 17.12 -0.78 -1.80
CA ILE A 153 18.38 -0.05 -2.05
C ILE A 153 18.82 0.68 -0.78
N ARG A 154 17.91 1.40 -0.11
CA ARG A 154 18.22 2.13 1.13
C ARG A 154 18.69 1.17 2.22
N ARG A 155 18.01 0.03 2.39
CA ARG A 155 18.37 -0.99 3.38
C ARG A 155 19.70 -1.68 3.09
N THR A 156 20.07 -1.84 1.81
CA THR A 156 21.33 -2.49 1.44
C THR A 156 22.51 -1.51 1.50
N ALA A 157 22.36 -0.30 0.97
CA ALA A 157 23.44 0.67 0.83
C ALA A 157 23.63 1.55 2.09
N CYS A 158 22.55 1.85 2.82
CA CYS A 158 22.54 2.76 3.97
C CYS A 158 21.91 2.08 5.19
N LYS A 159 22.53 1.00 5.68
CA LYS A 159 22.02 0.23 6.83
C LYS A 159 21.94 1.08 8.10
N SER A 160 20.76 1.12 8.71
CA SER A 160 20.60 1.68 10.05
C SER A 160 21.14 0.70 11.12
N LEU A 161 21.53 1.23 12.29
CA LEU A 161 22.00 0.41 13.42
C LEU A 161 20.95 -0.63 13.84
N ALA A 162 19.68 -0.23 13.88
CA ALA A 162 18.57 -1.13 14.23
C ALA A 162 18.41 -2.28 13.23
N GLU A 163 18.58 -2.00 11.92
CA GLU A 163 18.50 -3.02 10.88
C GLU A 163 19.69 -3.98 10.94
N ALA A 164 20.90 -3.48 11.18
CA ALA A 164 22.09 -4.32 11.31
C ALA A 164 22.05 -5.23 12.55
N VAL A 165 21.51 -4.73 13.67
CA VAL A 165 21.25 -5.56 14.87
C VAL A 165 20.18 -6.61 14.58
N ARG A 166 19.09 -6.23 13.91
CA ARG A 166 18.03 -7.19 13.54
C ARG A 166 18.55 -8.29 12.61
N GLU A 167 19.36 -7.94 11.61
CA GLU A 167 19.97 -8.94 10.71
C GLU A 167 20.89 -9.90 11.44
N SER A 168 21.71 -9.41 12.39
CA SER A 168 22.59 -10.28 13.19
C SER A 168 21.81 -11.18 14.14
N GLU A 169 20.70 -10.72 14.74
CA GLU A 169 19.79 -11.54 15.52
C GLU A 169 19.14 -12.65 14.67
N ILE A 170 18.66 -12.32 13.45
CA ILE A 170 18.08 -13.32 12.52
C ILE A 170 19.15 -14.34 12.08
N ALA A 171 20.38 -13.89 11.87
CA ALA A 171 21.50 -14.73 11.50
C ALA A 171 22.12 -15.51 12.68
N ASN A 172 21.56 -15.41 13.90
CA ASN A 172 22.12 -15.98 15.13
C ASN A 172 23.61 -15.63 15.37
N THR A 173 24.05 -14.47 14.90
CA THR A 173 25.41 -13.95 15.07
C THR A 173 25.43 -12.92 16.20
N ASP A 174 26.53 -12.82 16.96
CA ASP A 174 26.59 -11.88 18.09
C ASP A 174 26.50 -10.41 17.61
N PRO A 175 25.43 -9.67 17.95
CA PRO A 175 25.24 -8.27 17.54
C PRO A 175 26.23 -7.30 18.21
N ALA A 176 27.00 -7.73 19.21
CA ALA A 176 27.93 -6.86 19.93
C ALA A 176 28.96 -6.19 19.01
N ASN A 177 29.49 -6.91 18.02
CA ASN A 177 30.49 -6.39 17.08
C ASN A 177 29.92 -5.27 16.20
N VAL A 178 28.66 -5.38 15.78
CA VAL A 178 27.97 -4.38 14.95
C VAL A 178 27.76 -3.07 15.72
N ILE A 179 27.42 -3.19 17.01
CA ILE A 179 27.16 -2.05 17.88
C ILE A 179 28.45 -1.32 18.23
N VAL A 180 29.54 -2.05 18.48
CA VAL A 180 30.85 -1.45 18.74
C VAL A 180 31.34 -0.67 17.52
N LEU A 181 31.21 -1.23 16.31
CA LEU A 181 31.57 -0.53 15.07
C LEU A 181 30.75 0.76 14.89
N ALA A 182 29.44 0.70 15.10
CA ALA A 182 28.56 1.86 14.96
C ALA A 182 28.77 2.93 16.04
N THR A 183 29.20 2.54 17.24
CA THR A 183 29.50 3.47 18.34
C THR A 183 30.89 4.11 18.19
N LYS A 184 31.83 3.43 17.52
CA LYS A 184 33.21 3.91 17.32
C LYS A 184 33.37 4.83 16.10
N GLN A 185 32.43 4.79 15.15
CA GLN A 185 32.39 5.65 13.95
C GLN A 185 31.77 7.05 14.20
N ARG A 186 31.36 7.38 15.43
CA ARG A 186 30.72 8.65 15.79
C ARG A 186 31.52 9.35 16.89
#